data_AF-A0A4Q5LK98-F1
#
_entry.id   AF-A0A4Q5LK98-F1
#
_cell.length_a   1.000
_cell.length_b   1.000
_cell.length_c   1.000
_cell.angle_alpha   90.00
_cell.angle_beta   90.00
_cell.angle_gamma   90.00
#
_symmetry.space_group_name_H-M   'P 1'
#
loop_
_entity.id
_entity.type
_entity.pdbx_description
1 polymer ?
#
loop_
_entity_poly.entity_id
_entity_poly.type
_entity_poly.pdbx_seq_one_letter_code
_entity_poly.pdbx_strand_id
1 'polypeptide(L)'
;MFKSAVLKVVMIVSFVAALSSCDYVIKKEKFTTKGWDEGDGITFPKRDGMIDDLLATHQLKGLTYKQALGLLKYPQRNGLVQKSMEYEIIRKMDGIDTIYAKSLVLYLNKDSVVSNYKVTEKDNKEKLKLKFEKQNAEKK
;
A
#
# COMPACT_ATOMS: atom_id res chain seq x y z
N MET A 1 2.96 53.58 -8.75
CA MET A 1 3.04 52.39 -9.65
C MET A 1 3.77 51.18 -9.04
N PHE A 2 4.80 51.35 -8.20
CA PHE A 2 5.58 50.22 -7.65
C PHE A 2 4.83 49.24 -6.72
N LYS A 3 3.82 49.69 -5.95
CA LYS A 3 3.07 48.82 -5.01
C LYS A 3 2.28 47.71 -5.71
N SER A 4 1.77 47.95 -6.92
CA SER A 4 0.98 46.97 -7.68
C SER A 4 1.85 45.88 -8.32
N ALA A 5 3.07 46.22 -8.74
CA ALA A 5 4.02 45.25 -9.29
C ALA A 5 4.52 44.29 -8.21
N VAL A 6 4.84 44.79 -7.01
CA VAL A 6 5.26 43.96 -5.88
C VAL A 6 4.11 43.05 -5.42
N LEU A 7 2.86 43.55 -5.36
CA LEU A 7 1.70 42.74 -5.00
C LEU A 7 1.43 41.61 -6.00
N LYS A 8 1.60 41.88 -7.31
CA LYS A 8 1.48 40.85 -8.37
C LYS A 8 2.61 39.82 -8.29
N VAL A 9 3.84 40.24 -8.02
CA VAL A 9 4.98 39.32 -7.84
C VAL A 9 4.78 38.43 -6.61
N VAL A 10 4.32 38.99 -5.48
CA VAL A 10 4.01 38.21 -4.27
C VAL A 10 2.88 37.21 -4.53
N MET A 11 1.84 37.59 -5.27
CA MET A 11 0.73 36.69 -5.61
C MET A 11 1.17 35.55 -6.55
N ILE A 12 2.06 35.82 -7.51
CA ILE A 12 2.63 34.81 -8.42
C ILE A 12 3.55 33.83 -7.65
N VAL A 13 4.41 34.33 -6.76
CA VAL A 13 5.28 33.49 -5.93
C VAL A 13 4.47 32.58 -5.00
N SER A 14 3.37 33.10 -4.43
CA SER A 14 2.47 32.31 -3.59
C SER A 14 1.70 31.23 -4.36
N PHE A 15 1.40 31.45 -5.65
CA PHE A 15 0.76 30.46 -6.51
C PHE A 15 1.74 29.35 -6.95
N VAL A 16 3.01 29.67 -7.17
CA VAL A 16 4.05 28.69 -7.54
C VAL A 16 4.41 27.78 -6.35
N ALA A 17 4.42 28.29 -5.11
CA ALA A 17 4.66 27.47 -3.92
C ALA A 17 3.55 26.42 -3.65
N ALA A 18 2.33 26.68 -4.11
CA ALA A 18 1.19 25.76 -3.99
C ALA A 18 1.23 24.60 -5.00
N LEU A 19 2.13 24.64 -6.00
CA LEU A 19 2.34 23.56 -6.97
C LEU A 19 3.37 22.52 -6.52
N SER A 20 3.75 22.53 -5.23
CA SER A 20 4.41 21.37 -4.61
C SER A 20 3.38 20.25 -4.44
N SER A 21 2.85 19.76 -5.57
CA SER A 21 2.06 18.54 -5.63
C SER A 21 2.86 17.45 -4.94
N CYS A 22 2.23 16.75 -4.01
CA CYS A 22 2.74 15.50 -3.44
C CYS A 22 2.96 14.51 -4.57
N ASP A 23 4.11 14.58 -5.23
CA ASP A 23 4.70 13.42 -5.84
C ASP A 23 4.91 12.45 -4.69
N TYR A 24 4.10 11.40 -4.65
CA TYR A 24 4.25 10.27 -3.73
C TYR A 24 5.51 9.52 -4.17
N VAL A 25 6.67 10.17 -4.08
CA VAL A 25 7.97 9.56 -4.27
C VAL A 25 8.08 8.56 -3.15
N ILE A 26 7.90 7.29 -3.49
CA ILE A 26 8.10 6.18 -2.56
C ILE A 26 9.56 6.29 -2.11
N LYS A 27 9.75 6.80 -0.89
CA LYS A 27 11.08 6.82 -0.29
C LYS A 27 11.41 5.37 0.06
N LYS A 28 12.44 4.85 -0.60
CA LYS A 28 13.06 3.59 -0.18
C LYS A 28 13.53 3.78 1.26
N GLU A 29 13.02 2.95 2.16
CA GLU A 29 13.28 3.04 3.59
C GLU A 29 13.81 1.70 4.09
N LYS A 30 14.69 1.73 5.09
CA LYS A 30 15.15 0.51 5.75
C LYS A 30 13.98 -0.13 6.51
N PHE A 31 13.88 -1.44 6.43
CA PHE A 31 12.88 -2.18 7.16
C PHE A 31 13.12 -2.04 8.67
N THR A 32 12.06 -1.65 9.37
CA THR A 32 11.98 -1.77 10.82
C THR A 32 10.62 -2.33 11.20
N THR A 33 10.58 -3.23 12.18
CA THR A 33 9.32 -3.77 12.69
C THR A 33 8.37 -2.67 13.17
N LYS A 34 8.90 -1.60 13.78
CA LYS A 34 8.10 -0.44 14.22
C LYS A 34 7.51 0.31 13.03
N GLY A 35 8.32 0.63 12.01
CA GLY A 35 7.83 1.31 10.82
C GLY A 35 6.82 0.48 10.05
N TRP A 36 7.01 -0.85 9.99
CA TRP A 36 6.11 -1.77 9.31
C TRP A 36 4.71 -1.83 9.93
N ASP A 37 4.63 -1.65 11.24
CA ASP A 37 3.38 -1.62 12.01
C ASP A 37 2.82 -0.21 12.18
N GLU A 38 3.56 0.81 11.74
CA GLU A 38 3.10 2.20 11.83
C GLU A 38 1.92 2.41 10.88
N GLY A 39 0.78 2.81 11.45
CA GLY A 39 -0.48 2.94 10.74
C GLY A 39 -1.67 3.10 11.68
N ASP A 40 -2.87 3.18 11.11
CA ASP A 40 -4.14 3.28 11.85
C ASP A 40 -4.90 1.94 11.90
N GLY A 41 -4.25 0.84 11.51
CA GLY A 41 -4.85 -0.48 11.38
C GLY A 41 -5.54 -0.72 10.04
N ILE A 42 -5.81 0.33 9.26
CA ILE A 42 -6.37 0.28 7.91
C ILE A 42 -5.28 0.57 6.88
N THR A 43 -4.47 1.60 7.13
CA THR A 43 -3.41 2.12 6.27
C THR A 43 -2.06 2.04 6.95
N PHE A 44 -1.02 1.70 6.18
CA PHE A 44 0.34 1.50 6.68
C PHE A 44 1.34 2.22 5.77
N PRO A 45 1.53 3.53 5.95
CA PRO A 45 2.14 4.42 4.96
C PRO A 45 3.59 4.05 4.59
N LYS A 46 4.31 3.36 5.48
CA LYS A 46 5.74 3.06 5.27
C LYS A 46 6.01 1.74 4.58
N ARG A 47 5.04 0.83 4.52
CA ARG A 47 5.27 -0.55 4.03
C ARG A 47 5.78 -0.60 2.60
N ASP A 48 5.29 0.28 1.73
CA ASP A 48 5.70 0.32 0.32
C ASP A 48 7.16 0.76 0.14
N GLY A 49 7.65 1.64 1.02
CA GLY A 49 9.06 2.05 1.05
C GLY A 49 10.01 0.98 1.60
N MET A 50 9.52 0.10 2.48
CA MET A 50 10.33 -0.90 3.19
C MET A 50 10.31 -2.32 2.59
N ILE A 51 9.34 -2.65 1.74
CA ILE A 51 9.15 -4.03 1.26
C ILE A 51 10.42 -4.59 0.61
N ASP A 52 11.13 -3.80 -0.18
CA ASP A 52 12.32 -4.28 -0.87
C ASP A 52 13.48 -4.54 0.10
N ASP A 53 13.67 -3.68 1.11
CA ASP A 53 14.68 -3.88 2.14
C ASP A 53 14.34 -5.10 3.02
N LEU A 54 13.06 -5.29 3.37
CA LEU A 54 12.58 -6.46 4.09
C LEU A 54 12.95 -7.76 3.36
N LEU A 55 12.64 -7.83 2.06
CA LEU A 55 12.91 -9.02 1.24
C LEU A 55 14.40 -9.26 1.01
N ALA A 56 15.20 -8.20 0.98
CA ALA A 56 16.65 -8.30 0.79
C ALA A 56 17.40 -8.70 2.07
N THR A 57 16.91 -8.28 3.24
CA THR A 57 17.65 -8.40 4.51
C THR A 57 17.11 -9.48 5.45
N HIS A 58 15.87 -9.94 5.27
CA HIS A 58 15.25 -10.92 6.15
C HIS A 58 14.79 -12.17 5.39
N GLN A 59 15.22 -13.34 5.88
CA GLN A 59 14.75 -14.61 5.35
C GLN A 59 13.34 -14.93 5.86
N LEU A 60 12.32 -14.70 5.03
CA LEU A 60 10.93 -14.93 5.41
C LEU A 60 10.54 -16.41 5.40
N LYS A 61 11.10 -17.20 4.46
CA LYS A 61 10.86 -18.65 4.37
C LYS A 61 11.55 -19.36 5.53
N GLY A 62 10.82 -20.23 6.23
CA GLY A 62 11.30 -20.94 7.41
C GLY A 62 10.94 -20.26 8.73
N LEU A 63 10.41 -19.03 8.71
CA LEU A 63 9.87 -18.41 9.93
C LEU A 63 8.65 -19.20 10.40
N THR A 64 8.60 -19.52 11.69
CA THR A 64 7.36 -19.95 12.33
C THR A 64 6.36 -18.80 12.33
N TYR A 65 5.07 -19.11 12.45
CA TYR A 65 4.00 -18.12 12.60
C TYR A 65 4.32 -17.09 13.69
N LYS A 66 4.81 -17.55 14.85
CA LYS A 66 5.19 -16.67 15.96
C LYS A 66 6.37 -15.75 15.61
N GLN A 67 7.38 -16.25 14.90
CA GLN A 67 8.51 -15.43 14.43
C GLN A 67 8.06 -14.41 13.37
N ALA A 68 7.20 -14.82 12.45
CA ALA A 68 6.63 -13.93 11.44
C ALA A 68 5.81 -12.80 12.10
N LEU A 69 4.98 -13.10 13.09
CA LEU A 69 4.28 -12.08 13.89
C LEU A 69 5.24 -11.21 14.71
N GLY A 70 6.33 -11.78 15.23
CA GLY A 70 7.35 -11.00 15.93
C GLY A 70 7.99 -9.95 15.02
N LEU A 71 8.27 -10.33 13.77
CA LEU A 71 8.93 -9.51 12.75
C LEU A 71 7.99 -8.48 12.10
N LEU A 72 6.82 -8.94 11.62
CA LEU A 72 5.91 -8.19 10.74
C LEU A 72 4.61 -7.76 11.42
N LYS A 73 4.43 -8.11 12.70
CA LYS A 73 3.19 -7.89 13.45
C LYS A 73 1.98 -8.58 12.80
N TYR A 74 0.78 -8.18 13.20
CA TYR A 74 -0.44 -8.83 12.77
C TYR A 74 -0.76 -8.51 11.30
N PRO A 75 -1.11 -9.53 10.49
CA PRO A 75 -1.60 -9.31 9.13
C PRO A 75 -3.01 -8.70 9.14
N GLN A 76 -3.35 -8.00 8.06
CA GLN A 76 -4.71 -7.46 7.88
C GLN A 76 -5.72 -8.57 7.60
N ARG A 77 -5.28 -9.64 6.93
CA ARG A 77 -6.15 -10.75 6.57
C ARG A 77 -5.43 -12.08 6.75
N ASN A 78 -6.17 -13.07 7.19
CA ASN A 78 -5.71 -14.45 7.21
C ASN A 78 -6.51 -15.27 6.19
N GLY A 79 -5.81 -16.04 5.38
CA GLY A 79 -6.44 -16.99 4.47
C GLY A 79 -6.93 -18.21 5.23
N LEU A 80 -8.24 -18.49 5.17
CA LEU A 80 -8.83 -19.68 5.81
C LEU A 80 -8.58 -20.94 5.00
N VAL A 81 -8.71 -20.86 3.67
CA VAL A 81 -8.56 -22.00 2.74
C VAL A 81 -7.08 -22.29 2.46
N GLN A 82 -6.32 -21.26 2.12
CA GLN A 82 -4.86 -21.32 2.04
C GLN A 82 -4.35 -20.69 3.33
N LYS A 83 -3.75 -21.47 4.24
CA LYS A 83 -3.17 -20.94 5.49
C LYS A 83 -2.16 -19.86 5.15
N SER A 84 -2.56 -18.60 5.24
CA SER A 84 -1.73 -17.48 4.81
C SER A 84 -1.93 -16.23 5.67
N MET A 85 -0.90 -15.41 5.73
CA MET A 85 -0.92 -14.08 6.36
C MET A 85 -0.75 -13.04 5.25
N GLU A 86 -1.73 -12.16 5.08
CA GLU A 86 -1.71 -11.10 4.07
C GLU A 86 -1.49 -9.74 4.73
N TYR A 87 -0.42 -9.09 4.32
CA TYR A 87 -0.03 -7.75 4.73
C TYR A 87 -0.32 -6.78 3.58
N GLU A 88 -1.28 -5.90 3.79
CA GLU A 88 -1.61 -4.86 2.83
C GLU A 88 -0.49 -3.81 2.80
N ILE A 89 0.03 -3.52 1.60
CA ILE A 89 1.10 -2.55 1.37
C ILE A 89 0.50 -1.27 0.78
N ILE A 90 -0.31 -1.41 -0.27
CA ILE A 90 -1.06 -0.32 -0.90
C ILE A 90 -2.50 -0.77 -1.07
N ARG A 91 -3.44 0.12 -0.77
CA ARG A 91 -4.83 0.00 -1.21
C ARG A 91 -5.35 1.34 -1.68
N LYS A 92 -5.86 1.35 -2.91
CA LYS A 92 -6.53 2.50 -3.52
C LYS A 92 -8.00 2.16 -3.72
N MET A 93 -8.84 3.08 -3.29
CA MET A 93 -10.30 2.95 -3.31
C MET A 93 -10.90 3.97 -4.28
N ASP A 94 -12.00 3.58 -4.92
CA ASP A 94 -12.94 4.47 -5.59
C ASP A 94 -14.32 4.21 -4.98
N GLY A 95 -14.76 5.10 -4.08
CA GLY A 95 -15.88 4.82 -3.19
C GLY A 95 -15.64 3.58 -2.31
N ILE A 96 -16.49 2.56 -2.48
CA ILE A 96 -16.39 1.28 -1.76
C ILE A 96 -15.58 0.21 -2.52
N ASP A 97 -15.19 0.48 -3.76
CA ASP A 97 -14.51 -0.49 -4.62
C ASP A 97 -13.00 -0.33 -4.55
N THR A 98 -12.29 -1.44 -4.38
CA THR A 98 -10.82 -1.44 -4.42
C THR A 98 -10.34 -1.51 -5.87
N ILE A 99 -9.86 -0.37 -6.37
CA ILE A 99 -9.35 -0.23 -7.74
C ILE A 99 -7.91 -0.74 -7.90
N TYR A 100 -7.10 -0.67 -6.85
CA TYR A 100 -5.74 -1.19 -6.85
C TYR A 100 -5.35 -1.68 -5.46
N ALA A 101 -4.68 -2.83 -5.40
CA ALA A 101 -4.11 -3.36 -4.16
C ALA A 101 -2.73 -3.99 -4.41
N LYS A 102 -1.80 -3.76 -3.48
CA LYS A 102 -0.50 -4.43 -3.39
C LYS A 102 -0.38 -5.06 -2.01
N SER A 103 -0.02 -6.33 -1.95
CA SER A 103 0.06 -7.09 -0.69
C SER A 103 1.30 -7.99 -0.66
N LEU A 104 1.88 -8.19 0.52
CA LEU A 104 2.79 -9.30 0.82
C LEU A 104 1.98 -10.44 1.41
N VAL A 105 2.04 -11.62 0.80
CA VAL A 105 1.34 -12.83 1.24
C VAL A 105 2.38 -13.86 1.69
N LEU A 106 2.33 -14.27 2.95
CA LEU A 106 3.10 -15.38 3.48
C LEU A 106 2.24 -16.63 3.53
N TYR A 107 2.70 -17.74 2.95
CA TYR A 107 2.01 -19.03 2.94
C TYR A 107 2.62 -19.94 4.00
N LEU A 108 1.76 -20.50 4.85
CA LEU A 108 2.15 -21.41 5.93
C LEU A 108 1.92 -22.86 5.52
N ASN A 109 2.82 -23.74 5.92
CA ASN A 109 2.60 -25.19 5.83
C ASN A 109 1.71 -25.68 7.00
N LYS A 110 1.55 -27.00 7.11
CA LYS A 110 0.73 -27.62 8.16
C LYS A 110 1.25 -27.35 9.57
N ASP A 111 2.57 -27.17 9.71
CA ASP A 111 3.29 -26.93 10.97
C ASP A 111 3.36 -25.43 11.33
N SER A 112 2.60 -24.59 10.64
CA SER A 112 2.59 -23.13 10.84
C SER A 112 3.96 -22.48 10.60
N VAL A 113 4.73 -23.00 9.64
CA VAL A 113 6.00 -22.44 9.17
C VAL A 113 5.81 -21.84 7.77
N VAL A 114 6.37 -20.66 7.53
CA VAL A 114 6.34 -19.98 6.23
C VAL A 114 7.06 -20.83 5.21
N SER A 115 6.32 -21.45 4.30
CA SER A 115 6.84 -22.30 3.24
C SER A 115 7.14 -21.52 1.97
N ASN A 116 6.41 -20.42 1.74
CA ASN A 116 6.58 -19.55 0.59
C ASN A 116 6.06 -18.13 0.89
N TYR A 117 6.42 -17.17 0.05
CA TYR A 117 5.84 -15.83 0.08
C TYR A 117 5.75 -15.22 -1.33
N LYS A 118 4.84 -14.27 -1.51
CA LYS A 118 4.70 -13.50 -2.76
C LYS A 118 4.30 -12.06 -2.47
N VAL A 119 4.84 -11.14 -3.26
CA VAL A 119 4.25 -9.80 -3.41
C VAL A 119 3.26 -9.87 -4.58
N THR A 120 2.01 -9.49 -4.34
CA THR A 120 0.95 -9.57 -5.35
C THR A 120 0.35 -8.19 -5.58
N GLU A 121 0.10 -7.87 -6.84
CA GLU A 121 -0.58 -6.65 -7.26
C GLU A 121 -1.87 -7.00 -8.00
N LYS A 122 -2.93 -6.24 -7.73
CA LYS A 122 -4.25 -6.37 -8.37
C LYS A 122 -4.71 -5.00 -8.81
N ASP A 123 -4.70 -4.76 -10.12
CA ASP A 123 -5.36 -3.61 -10.74
C ASP A 123 -6.73 -4.05 -11.26
N ASN A 124 -7.78 -3.44 -10.70
CA ASN A 124 -9.17 -3.72 -11.04
C ASN A 124 -9.84 -2.55 -11.77
N LYS A 125 -9.12 -1.47 -12.07
CA LYS A 125 -9.73 -0.22 -12.55
C LYS A 125 -10.58 -0.43 -13.82
N GLU A 126 -10.01 -1.05 -14.84
CA GLU A 126 -10.72 -1.32 -16.11
C GLU A 126 -11.86 -2.34 -15.93
N LYS A 127 -11.67 -3.36 -15.08
CA LYS A 127 -12.71 -4.36 -14.80
C LYS A 127 -13.93 -3.73 -14.12
N LEU A 128 -13.70 -2.80 -13.20
CA LEU A 128 -14.76 -2.06 -12.51
C LEU A 128 -15.47 -1.10 -13.47
N LYS A 129 -14.72 -0.38 -14.31
CA LYS A 129 -15.30 0.48 -15.35
C LYS A 129 -16.25 -0.30 -16.27
N LEU A 130 -15.79 -1.43 -16.82
CA LEU A 130 -16.61 -2.29 -17.69
C LEU A 130 -17.84 -2.84 -16.96
N LYS A 131 -17.71 -3.19 -15.67
CA LYS A 131 -18.83 -3.66 -14.84
C LYS A 131 -19.89 -2.56 -14.68
N PHE A 132 -19.49 -1.33 -14.40
CA PHE A 132 -20.41 -0.21 -14.26
C PHE A 132 -21.08 0.19 -15.58
N GLU A 133 -20.34 0.18 -16.69
CA GLU A 133 -20.90 0.43 -18.03
C GLU A 133 -21.99 -0.58 -18.38
N LYS A 134 -21.75 -1.89 -18.15
CA LYS A 134 -22.75 -2.95 -18.37
C LYS A 134 -23.98 -2.77 -17.48
N GLN A 135 -23.80 -2.53 -16.19
CA GLN A 135 -24.90 -2.31 -15.25
C GLN A 135 -25.75 -1.09 -15.62
N ASN A 136 -25.15 -0.03 -16.16
CA ASN A 136 -25.87 1.16 -16.61
C ASN A 136 -26.58 0.94 -17.94
N ALA A 137 -26.05 0.09 -18.82
CA ALA A 137 -26.71 -0.29 -20.06
C ALA A 137 -27.94 -1.19 -19.82
N GLU A 138 -27.88 -2.10 -18.83
CA GLU A 138 -29.01 -2.97 -18.45
C GLU A 138 -30.14 -2.24 -17.72
N LYS A 139 -29.87 -1.04 -17.17
CA LYS A 139 -30.85 -0.21 -16.48
C LYS A 139 -31.54 0.82 -17.39
N LYS A 140 -31.12 0.94 -18.65
CA LYS A 140 -31.73 1.81 -19.67
C LYS A 140 -32.71 1.02 -20.53
#